data_AF-W6TYF5-F1
#
_entry.id   AF-W6TYF5-F1
#
_cell.length_a   1.000
_cell.length_b   1.000
_cell.length_c   1.000
_cell.angle_alpha   90.00
_cell.angle_beta   90.00
_cell.angle_gamma   90.00
#
_symmetry.space_group_name_H-M   'P 1'
#
loop_
_entity.id
_entity.type
_entity.pdbx_description
1 polymer ?
#
loop_
_entity_poly.entity_id
_entity_poly.type
_entity_poly.pdbx_seq_one_letter_code
_entity_poly.pdbx_strand_id
1 'polypeptide(L)'
;MNYNFQAPFYALYAANRLEQGEPHDAPLLDFIPRGEWYAHQITHTRGILYPVGIGPLGIEVTRNFPTYEKEAGGLFFGQRSNAAYGLLNMAQQWRCTYNEKYGKKIYPYALAVVNFWEDYLKFENGRFVIYGDAIHEGSGNDKNPILSLGLIRNAFDLILDLSSTLKMDENRQEKWKDILDKLSDFPIQTRNNKDVFRYTEKGVDWWPDNGLGIQHIYPSNAINLDSRPELLTRSRNTIDEMKRWKDNNTSSSFFMAAIRVGYDPSIVLNELHEYALRTYPNGFQLNNPHGIENSCTVANALNEMLCMSAGNVIRLFNGLSKKQNASFENIRAWGAFLVSARLKNEVVTDVQIVSEKGRLCTMVNPWPDKKVLLIRNGKKSDILNGTRISFKTVPNEIVKLQAL
;
A
#
# COMPACT_ATOMS: atom_id res chain seq x y z
N MET A 1 13.63 -8.56 0.28
CA MET A 1 12.50 -8.50 1.24
C MET A 1 12.08 -7.07 1.56
N ASN A 2 12.99 -6.11 1.45
CA ASN A 2 12.78 -4.70 1.73
C ASN A 2 12.04 -3.89 0.64
N TYR A 3 11.71 -4.43 -0.54
CA TYR A 3 10.51 -4.11 -1.35
C TYR A 3 10.53 -4.85 -2.69
N ASN A 4 11.70 -5.24 -3.21
CA ASN A 4 11.85 -5.77 -4.58
C ASN A 4 11.04 -7.06 -4.82
N PHE A 5 10.92 -7.93 -3.81
CA PHE A 5 10.05 -9.11 -3.88
C PHE A 5 8.56 -8.73 -3.89
N GLN A 6 8.18 -7.64 -3.22
CA GLN A 6 6.79 -7.23 -3.05
C GLN A 6 6.27 -6.52 -4.31
N ALA A 7 7.11 -5.68 -4.91
CA ALA A 7 6.71 -4.75 -5.95
C ALA A 7 6.09 -5.37 -7.21
N PRO A 8 6.59 -6.49 -7.76
CA PRO A 8 5.98 -7.13 -8.92
C PRO A 8 4.50 -7.48 -8.74
N PHE A 9 4.06 -7.69 -7.50
CA PHE A 9 2.69 -8.10 -7.17
C PHE A 9 1.72 -6.93 -6.97
N TYR A 10 2.22 -5.69 -6.82
CA TYR A 10 1.42 -4.51 -6.45
C TYR A 10 0.20 -4.27 -7.35
N ALA A 11 0.34 -4.50 -8.67
CA ALA A 11 -0.73 -4.24 -9.63
C ALA A 11 -1.78 -5.36 -9.70
N LEU A 12 -1.42 -6.59 -9.31
CA LEU A 12 -2.16 -7.80 -9.68
C LEU A 12 -3.56 -7.83 -9.06
N TYR A 13 -3.71 -7.39 -7.81
CA TYR A 13 -4.98 -7.44 -7.11
C TYR A 13 -6.01 -6.51 -7.73
N ALA A 14 -5.65 -5.24 -7.97
CA ALA A 14 -6.52 -4.27 -8.64
C ALA A 14 -6.84 -4.69 -10.09
N ALA A 15 -5.88 -5.30 -10.78
CA ALA A 15 -6.03 -5.84 -12.13
C ALA A 15 -6.87 -7.14 -12.20
N ASN A 16 -7.40 -7.61 -11.08
CA ASN A 16 -8.17 -8.86 -10.98
C ASN A 16 -7.38 -10.08 -11.48
N ARG A 17 -6.10 -10.17 -11.08
CA ARG A 17 -5.14 -11.26 -11.37
C ARG A 17 -4.76 -11.99 -10.07
N LEU A 18 -5.77 -12.45 -9.34
CA LEU A 18 -5.59 -13.04 -8.01
C LEU A 18 -4.70 -14.28 -8.03
N GLU A 19 -4.89 -15.17 -9.01
CA GLU A 19 -4.11 -16.40 -9.18
C GLU A 19 -2.62 -16.12 -9.39
N GLN A 20 -2.29 -15.08 -10.16
CA GLN A 20 -0.90 -14.65 -10.37
C GLN A 20 -0.29 -14.02 -9.10
N GLY A 21 -1.14 -13.55 -8.18
CA GLY A 21 -0.75 -13.03 -6.87
C GLY A 21 -0.37 -14.12 -5.87
N GLU A 22 -0.97 -15.30 -5.96
CA GLU A 22 -0.86 -16.36 -4.94
C GLU A 22 0.58 -16.79 -4.56
N PRO A 23 1.55 -16.88 -5.49
CA PRO A 23 2.91 -17.31 -5.17
C PRO A 23 3.65 -16.37 -4.20
N HIS A 24 3.18 -15.13 -4.04
CA HIS A 24 3.77 -14.15 -3.14
C HIS A 24 3.85 -14.65 -1.68
N ASP A 25 2.77 -15.27 -1.19
CA ASP A 25 2.64 -15.58 0.24
C ASP A 25 3.53 -16.74 0.67
N ALA A 26 3.74 -17.73 -0.20
CA ALA A 26 4.37 -19.00 0.14
C ALA A 26 5.74 -18.85 0.82
N PRO A 27 6.74 -18.15 0.23
CA PRO A 27 8.04 -17.99 0.88
C PRO A 27 7.95 -17.21 2.21
N LEU A 28 6.96 -16.33 2.37
CA LEU A 28 6.75 -15.59 3.61
C LEU A 28 6.22 -16.50 4.72
N LEU A 29 5.26 -17.37 4.41
CA LEU A 29 4.68 -18.30 5.37
C LEU A 29 5.67 -19.41 5.75
N ASP A 30 6.40 -19.96 4.78
CA ASP A 30 7.37 -21.03 5.02
C ASP A 30 8.54 -20.58 5.91
N PHE A 31 8.86 -19.28 5.91
CA PHE A 31 9.97 -18.72 6.68
C PHE A 31 9.60 -18.38 8.14
N ILE A 32 8.33 -18.52 8.55
CA ILE A 32 7.87 -18.13 9.91
C ILE A 32 8.74 -18.76 11.02
N PRO A 33 9.02 -20.09 11.03
CA PRO A 33 9.82 -20.68 12.11
C PRO A 33 11.23 -20.09 12.23
N ARG A 34 11.85 -19.75 11.08
CA ARG A 34 13.18 -19.11 11.06
C ARG A 34 13.09 -17.65 11.52
N GLY A 35 12.03 -16.95 11.14
CA GLY A 35 11.77 -15.59 11.60
C GLY A 35 11.51 -15.49 13.10
N GLU A 36 10.83 -16.47 13.69
CA GLU A 36 10.61 -16.55 15.15
C GLU A 36 11.92 -16.76 15.88
N TRP A 37 12.75 -17.66 15.35
CA TRP A 37 14.11 -17.85 15.87
C TRP A 37 14.91 -16.53 15.81
N TYR A 38 14.84 -15.79 14.71
CA TYR A 38 15.54 -14.50 14.60
C TYR A 38 15.02 -13.44 15.58
N ALA A 39 13.70 -13.30 15.73
CA ALA A 39 13.11 -12.35 16.67
C ALA A 39 13.60 -12.64 18.10
N HIS A 40 13.59 -13.91 18.51
CA HIS A 40 14.08 -14.36 19.81
C HIS A 40 15.59 -14.14 19.99
N GLN A 41 16.42 -14.54 19.02
CA GLN A 41 17.88 -14.50 19.15
C GLN A 41 18.46 -13.09 19.06
N ILE A 42 17.90 -12.23 18.19
CA ILE A 42 18.49 -10.92 17.88
C ILE A 42 17.87 -9.82 18.74
N THR A 43 16.54 -9.84 18.88
CA THR A 43 15.81 -8.71 19.51
C THR A 43 15.12 -9.09 20.81
N HIS A 44 15.15 -10.37 21.20
CA HIS A 44 14.46 -10.90 22.38
C HIS A 44 12.96 -10.54 22.42
N THR A 45 12.31 -10.60 21.26
CA THR A 45 10.88 -10.33 21.08
C THR A 45 10.12 -11.57 20.65
N ARG A 46 8.79 -11.56 20.84
CA ARG A 46 7.87 -12.50 20.18
C ARG A 46 7.76 -12.16 18.69
N GLY A 47 7.05 -13.01 17.94
CA GLY A 47 6.75 -12.72 16.53
C GLY A 47 7.90 -13.08 15.60
N ILE A 48 8.02 -12.38 14.48
CA ILE A 48 8.98 -12.71 13.41
C ILE A 48 9.87 -11.53 13.01
N LEU A 49 11.13 -11.83 12.72
CA LEU A 49 12.13 -10.90 12.19
C LEU A 49 12.79 -11.49 10.95
N TYR A 50 12.68 -10.82 9.79
CA TYR A 50 13.09 -11.38 8.49
C TYR A 50 14.34 -10.69 7.92
N PRO A 51 15.31 -11.46 7.38
CA PRO A 51 16.46 -10.88 6.69
C PRO A 51 16.03 -10.26 5.35
N VAL A 52 16.94 -9.56 4.68
CA VAL A 52 16.65 -8.93 3.39
C VAL A 52 16.47 -9.93 2.24
N GLY A 53 16.89 -11.19 2.41
CA GLY A 53 16.78 -12.23 1.39
C GLY A 53 16.25 -13.54 1.95
N ILE A 54 15.14 -14.00 1.38
CA ILE A 54 14.57 -15.33 1.60
C ILE A 54 14.21 -15.95 0.25
N GLY A 55 14.05 -17.27 0.22
CA GLY A 55 13.63 -18.04 -0.95
C GLY A 55 12.47 -18.98 -0.64
N PRO A 56 12.00 -19.74 -1.65
CA PRO A 56 10.95 -20.74 -1.47
C PRO A 56 11.30 -21.78 -0.40
N LEU A 57 10.29 -22.40 0.21
CA LEU A 57 10.47 -23.52 1.15
C LEU A 57 11.33 -23.16 2.37
N GLY A 58 11.28 -21.90 2.82
CA GLY A 58 12.01 -21.43 4.00
C GLY A 58 13.52 -21.23 3.77
N ILE A 59 14.00 -21.23 2.52
CA ILE A 59 15.43 -21.04 2.23
C ILE A 59 15.88 -19.64 2.63
N GLU A 60 17.03 -19.56 3.29
CA GLU A 60 17.66 -18.30 3.64
C GLU A 60 18.81 -17.98 2.66
N VAL A 61 18.48 -17.27 1.57
CA VAL A 61 19.42 -17.04 0.45
C VAL A 61 20.58 -16.10 0.78
N THR A 62 20.47 -15.30 1.85
CA THR A 62 21.53 -14.36 2.29
C THR A 62 22.24 -14.80 3.56
N ARG A 63 22.07 -16.05 3.99
CA ARG A 63 22.73 -16.54 5.20
C ARG A 63 24.26 -16.51 5.07
N ASN A 64 24.94 -16.00 6.08
CA ASN A 64 26.40 -15.88 6.16
C ASN A 64 27.02 -15.19 4.94
N PHE A 65 26.31 -14.22 4.35
CA PHE A 65 26.80 -13.48 3.18
C PHE A 65 28.18 -12.84 3.47
N PRO A 66 29.19 -13.00 2.59
CA PRO A 66 30.58 -12.72 2.96
C PRO A 66 30.86 -11.23 3.22
N THR A 67 30.19 -10.33 2.50
CA THR A 67 30.61 -8.92 2.39
C THR A 67 29.99 -7.97 3.42
N TYR A 68 28.88 -8.35 4.05
CA TYR A 68 28.10 -7.43 4.89
C TYR A 68 28.08 -7.89 6.35
N GLU A 69 27.61 -7.03 7.25
CA GLU A 69 27.40 -7.39 8.66
C GLU A 69 26.20 -8.35 8.79
N LYS A 70 26.32 -9.35 9.67
CA LYS A 70 25.28 -10.35 9.94
C LYS A 70 24.90 -10.32 11.41
N GLU A 71 23.64 -10.60 11.68
CA GLU A 71 23.11 -10.82 13.03
C GLU A 71 22.64 -12.27 13.12
N ALA A 72 23.27 -13.06 13.99
CA ALA A 72 23.01 -14.50 14.11
C ALA A 72 23.06 -15.26 12.76
N GLY A 73 23.93 -14.81 11.85
CA GLY A 73 24.12 -15.34 10.50
C GLY A 73 23.19 -14.77 9.43
N GLY A 74 22.15 -14.02 9.79
CA GLY A 74 21.22 -13.39 8.85
C GLY A 74 21.67 -12.00 8.41
N LEU A 75 21.37 -11.63 7.16
CA LEU A 75 21.66 -10.30 6.62
C LEU A 75 20.43 -9.39 6.74
N PHE A 76 20.51 -8.37 7.60
CA PHE A 76 19.39 -7.45 7.86
C PHE A 76 19.64 -6.01 7.40
N PHE A 77 20.89 -5.60 7.20
CA PHE A 77 21.26 -4.21 6.94
C PHE A 77 20.70 -3.20 7.96
N GLY A 78 20.54 -3.63 9.22
CA GLY A 78 19.92 -2.83 10.29
C GLY A 78 18.41 -2.67 10.16
N GLN A 79 17.76 -3.35 9.21
CA GLN A 79 16.32 -3.28 8.99
C GLN A 79 15.57 -4.27 9.88
N ARG A 80 14.49 -3.80 10.48
CA ARG A 80 13.56 -4.55 11.35
C ARG A 80 12.17 -4.68 10.73
N SER A 81 11.89 -3.88 9.71
CA SER A 81 10.58 -3.79 9.04
C SER A 81 10.36 -4.73 7.86
N ASN A 82 11.35 -5.56 7.49
CA ASN A 82 11.27 -6.48 6.35
C ASN A 82 10.07 -7.45 6.39
N ALA A 83 9.72 -7.97 7.56
CA ALA A 83 8.55 -8.85 7.69
C ALA A 83 7.23 -8.08 7.45
N ALA A 84 7.18 -6.81 7.87
CA ALA A 84 6.01 -5.95 7.66
C ALA A 84 5.79 -5.60 6.18
N TYR A 85 6.86 -5.53 5.36
CA TYR A 85 6.72 -5.43 3.90
C TYR A 85 5.91 -6.59 3.29
N GLY A 86 6.06 -7.80 3.82
CA GLY A 86 5.30 -8.97 3.35
C GLY A 86 3.78 -8.81 3.53
N LEU A 87 3.33 -7.95 4.44
CA LEU A 87 1.90 -7.69 4.64
C LEU A 87 1.29 -6.79 3.58
N LEU A 88 2.08 -6.06 2.78
CA LEU A 88 1.54 -5.11 1.81
C LEU A 88 0.60 -5.79 0.81
N ASN A 89 1.08 -6.83 0.15
CA ASN A 89 0.30 -7.58 -0.84
C ASN A 89 -0.79 -8.43 -0.19
N MET A 90 -0.52 -9.03 0.98
CA MET A 90 -1.54 -9.77 1.73
C MET A 90 -2.71 -8.87 2.13
N ALA A 91 -2.42 -7.63 2.57
CA ALA A 91 -3.42 -6.64 2.90
C ALA A 91 -4.21 -6.22 1.66
N GLN A 92 -3.55 -6.03 0.51
CA GLN A 92 -4.23 -5.71 -0.74
C GLN A 92 -5.20 -6.84 -1.13
N GLN A 93 -4.74 -8.10 -1.15
CA GLN A 93 -5.60 -9.23 -1.48
C GLN A 93 -6.78 -9.35 -0.51
N TRP A 94 -6.54 -9.21 0.79
CA TRP A 94 -7.60 -9.22 1.81
C TRP A 94 -8.63 -8.11 1.55
N ARG A 95 -8.20 -6.84 1.46
CA ARG A 95 -9.10 -5.69 1.26
C ARG A 95 -9.87 -5.78 -0.06
N CYS A 96 -9.28 -6.35 -1.10
CA CYS A 96 -9.88 -6.51 -2.43
C CYS A 96 -10.82 -7.72 -2.57
N THR A 97 -10.82 -8.65 -1.62
CA THR A 97 -11.60 -9.91 -1.75
C THR A 97 -12.47 -10.24 -0.55
N TYR A 98 -12.06 -9.82 0.66
CA TYR A 98 -12.63 -10.25 1.94
C TYR A 98 -12.90 -11.76 1.94
N ASN A 99 -12.00 -12.54 1.35
CA ASN A 99 -12.11 -13.99 1.26
C ASN A 99 -11.70 -14.61 2.59
N GLU A 100 -12.66 -15.22 3.30
CA GLU A 100 -12.44 -15.78 4.64
C GLU A 100 -11.33 -16.84 4.69
N LYS A 101 -11.27 -17.74 3.70
CA LYS A 101 -10.22 -18.76 3.60
C LYS A 101 -8.85 -18.12 3.43
N TYR A 102 -8.76 -17.08 2.60
CA TYR A 102 -7.53 -16.32 2.43
C TYR A 102 -7.14 -15.57 3.71
N GLY A 103 -8.09 -14.89 4.36
CA GLY A 103 -7.86 -14.22 5.63
C GLY A 103 -7.30 -15.16 6.69
N LYS A 104 -7.90 -16.36 6.85
CA LYS A 104 -7.41 -17.41 7.76
C LYS A 104 -6.01 -17.92 7.39
N LYS A 105 -5.66 -17.99 6.10
CA LYS A 105 -4.32 -18.38 5.63
C LYS A 105 -3.25 -17.37 6.06
N ILE A 106 -3.50 -16.07 5.90
CA ILE A 106 -2.51 -15.02 6.20
C ILE A 106 -2.50 -14.58 7.67
N TYR A 107 -3.56 -14.88 8.43
CA TYR A 107 -3.71 -14.45 9.82
C TYR A 107 -2.51 -14.79 10.71
N PRO A 108 -1.92 -16.01 10.69
CA PRO A 108 -0.76 -16.33 11.53
C PRO A 108 0.45 -15.44 11.24
N TYR A 109 0.69 -15.11 9.96
CA TYR A 109 1.78 -14.22 9.57
C TYR A 109 1.53 -12.77 10.04
N ALA A 110 0.32 -12.25 9.83
CA ALA A 110 -0.07 -10.93 10.33
C ALA A 110 0.05 -10.84 11.85
N LEU A 111 -0.41 -11.87 12.58
CA LEU A 111 -0.30 -11.97 14.02
C LEU A 111 1.16 -11.99 14.49
N ALA A 112 2.02 -12.75 13.81
CA ALA A 112 3.44 -12.83 14.12
C ALA A 112 4.16 -11.48 13.89
N VAL A 113 3.83 -10.74 12.83
CA VAL A 113 4.37 -9.39 12.61
C VAL A 113 3.95 -8.44 13.73
N VAL A 114 2.67 -8.40 14.12
CA VAL A 114 2.24 -7.49 15.17
C VAL A 114 2.72 -7.90 16.57
N ASN A 115 2.95 -9.19 16.83
CA ASN A 115 3.60 -9.65 18.05
C ASN A 115 5.03 -9.09 18.19
N PHE A 116 5.80 -9.07 17.10
CA PHE A 116 7.13 -8.45 17.08
C PHE A 116 7.03 -6.97 17.41
N TRP A 117 6.17 -6.23 16.72
CA TRP A 117 6.06 -4.78 16.92
C TRP A 117 5.47 -4.40 18.29
N GLU A 118 4.59 -5.21 18.87
CA GLU A 118 4.12 -5.02 20.25
C GLU A 118 5.27 -5.01 21.27
N ASP A 119 6.27 -5.87 21.09
CA ASP A 119 7.40 -6.00 22.02
C ASP A 119 8.54 -5.04 21.67
N TYR A 120 8.71 -4.76 20.37
CA TYR A 120 9.80 -3.94 19.85
C TYR A 120 9.57 -2.44 20.04
N LEU A 121 8.33 -1.96 19.86
CA LEU A 121 7.98 -0.55 20.05
C LEU A 121 8.21 -0.10 21.50
N LYS A 122 8.69 1.13 21.68
CA LYS A 122 8.86 1.75 22.99
C LYS A 122 7.81 2.83 23.19
N PHE A 123 7.05 2.74 24.27
CA PHE A 123 6.11 3.78 24.66
C PHE A 123 6.83 4.84 25.49
N GLU A 124 6.98 6.04 24.94
CA GLU A 124 7.61 7.17 25.62
C GLU A 124 6.84 8.45 25.32
N ASN A 125 6.71 9.35 26.30
CA ASN A 125 6.10 10.67 26.11
C ASN A 125 4.73 10.63 25.41
N GLY A 126 3.90 9.62 25.72
CA GLY A 126 2.55 9.47 25.17
C GLY A 126 2.44 8.83 23.79
N ARG A 127 3.55 8.35 23.20
CA ARG A 127 3.57 7.76 21.85
C ARG A 127 4.44 6.50 21.75
N PHE A 128 4.12 5.63 20.80
CA PHE A 128 4.97 4.50 20.43
C PHE A 128 6.05 4.93 19.44
N VAL A 129 7.29 4.54 19.73
CA VAL A 129 8.51 4.96 19.03
C VAL A 129 9.27 3.74 18.54
N ILE A 130 9.81 3.85 17.32
CA ILE A 130 10.71 2.87 16.70
C ILE A 130 12.15 3.32 16.92
N TYR A 131 12.99 2.41 17.37
CA TYR A 131 14.43 2.59 17.48
C TYR A 131 15.16 1.47 16.73
N GLY A 132 16.33 1.76 16.18
CA GLY A 132 17.21 0.72 15.66
C GLY A 132 16.66 0.02 14.42
N ASP A 133 15.91 0.72 13.58
CA ASP A 133 15.39 0.21 12.31
C ASP A 133 15.87 1.12 11.18
N ALA A 134 16.56 0.58 10.19
CA ALA A 134 17.17 1.37 9.14
C ALA A 134 16.16 1.68 8.02
N ILE A 135 16.00 2.98 7.66
CA ILE A 135 15.20 3.33 6.48
C ILE A 135 15.87 2.90 5.17
N HIS A 136 17.20 2.92 5.14
CA HIS A 136 18.00 2.50 4.00
C HIS A 136 18.88 1.33 4.41
N GLU A 137 19.27 0.48 3.45
CA GLU A 137 20.27 -0.55 3.73
C GLU A 137 21.54 0.10 4.31
N GLY A 138 21.85 -0.23 5.56
CA GLY A 138 23.02 0.28 6.27
C GLY A 138 22.90 1.70 6.82
N SER A 139 21.75 2.38 6.76
CA SER A 139 21.60 3.69 7.43
C SER A 139 21.76 3.55 8.94
N GLY A 140 21.22 2.45 9.50
CA GLY A 140 21.43 1.99 10.87
C GLY A 140 20.89 2.94 11.95
N ASN A 141 20.51 2.38 13.10
CA ASN A 141 20.17 3.12 14.32
C ASN A 141 19.18 4.30 14.19
N ASP A 142 18.37 4.32 13.14
CA ASP A 142 17.43 5.40 12.92
C ASP A 142 16.29 5.35 13.95
N LYS A 143 15.80 6.53 14.33
CA LYS A 143 14.61 6.72 15.15
C LYS A 143 13.43 7.06 14.25
N ASN A 144 12.33 6.34 14.39
CA ASN A 144 11.10 6.54 13.63
C ASN A 144 11.32 6.72 12.11
N PRO A 145 11.90 5.73 11.41
CA PRO A 145 11.89 5.69 9.96
C PRO A 145 10.49 5.90 9.41
N ILE A 146 10.33 6.81 8.47
CA ILE A 146 9.02 7.16 7.93
C ILE A 146 8.37 5.97 7.21
N LEU A 147 9.18 5.18 6.49
CA LEU A 147 8.77 3.93 5.86
C LEU A 147 8.17 2.95 6.87
N SER A 148 8.92 2.67 7.95
CA SER A 148 8.49 1.72 8.98
C SER A 148 7.25 2.18 9.71
N LEU A 149 7.15 3.49 10.00
CA LEU A 149 5.94 4.10 10.53
C LEU A 149 4.72 3.88 9.62
N GLY A 150 4.91 3.85 8.29
CA GLY A 150 3.86 3.49 7.35
C GLY A 150 3.51 2.00 7.37
N LEU A 151 4.51 1.13 7.32
CA LEU A 151 4.33 -0.32 7.31
C LEU A 151 3.65 -0.85 8.57
N ILE A 152 4.01 -0.32 9.74
CA ILE A 152 3.44 -0.72 11.02
C ILE A 152 1.98 -0.29 11.12
N ARG A 153 1.62 0.91 10.64
CA ARG A 153 0.21 1.32 10.54
C ARG A 153 -0.58 0.34 9.69
N ASN A 154 -0.04 -0.07 8.55
CA ASN A 154 -0.69 -1.06 7.69
C ASN A 154 -0.84 -2.42 8.40
N ALA A 155 0.19 -2.88 9.11
CA ALA A 155 0.17 -4.15 9.83
C ALA A 155 -0.91 -4.16 10.94
N PHE A 156 -0.96 -3.11 11.77
CA PHE A 156 -1.96 -3.01 12.83
C PHE A 156 -3.39 -2.79 12.29
N ASP A 157 -3.56 -2.00 11.24
CA ASP A 157 -4.85 -1.85 10.56
C ASP A 157 -5.34 -3.18 9.97
N LEU A 158 -4.45 -3.93 9.31
CA LEU A 158 -4.77 -5.23 8.74
C LEU A 158 -5.16 -6.25 9.82
N ILE A 159 -4.40 -6.38 10.91
CA ILE A 159 -4.73 -7.37 11.95
C ILE A 159 -6.06 -7.03 12.63
N LEU A 160 -6.38 -5.74 12.81
CA LEU A 160 -7.66 -5.29 13.35
C LEU A 160 -8.83 -5.67 12.42
N ASP A 161 -8.70 -5.41 11.11
CA ASP A 161 -9.73 -5.78 10.13
C ASP A 161 -9.91 -7.30 10.04
N LEU A 162 -8.82 -8.07 9.99
CA LEU A 162 -8.85 -9.53 9.99
C LEU A 162 -9.48 -10.07 11.28
N SER A 163 -9.00 -9.65 12.44
CA SER A 163 -9.48 -10.08 13.76
C SER A 163 -10.96 -9.82 13.94
N SER A 164 -11.42 -8.60 13.62
CA SER A 164 -12.82 -8.21 13.78
C SER A 164 -13.76 -8.93 12.79
N THR A 165 -13.28 -9.16 11.56
CA THR A 165 -14.04 -9.86 10.51
C THR A 165 -14.09 -11.37 10.75
N LEU A 166 -12.98 -11.99 11.15
CA LEU A 166 -12.85 -13.43 11.35
C LEU A 166 -13.19 -13.88 12.78
N LYS A 167 -13.43 -12.94 13.71
CA LYS A 167 -13.70 -13.22 15.13
C LYS A 167 -12.56 -13.97 15.83
N MET A 168 -11.33 -13.48 15.63
CA MET A 168 -10.10 -14.06 16.19
C MET A 168 -9.41 -13.04 17.09
N ASP A 169 -8.85 -13.45 18.23
CA ASP A 169 -8.12 -12.57 19.18
C ASP A 169 -8.87 -11.26 19.55
N GLU A 170 -10.19 -11.32 19.74
CA GLU A 170 -11.01 -10.12 20.01
C GLU A 170 -10.55 -9.37 21.27
N ASN A 171 -10.02 -10.09 22.27
CA ASN A 171 -9.45 -9.54 23.49
C ASN A 171 -8.16 -8.71 23.27
N ARG A 172 -7.54 -8.77 22.08
CA ARG A 172 -6.32 -8.02 21.75
C ARG A 172 -6.57 -6.76 20.93
N GLN A 173 -7.77 -6.62 20.35
CA GLN A 173 -8.10 -5.51 19.45
C GLN A 173 -7.93 -4.14 20.11
N GLU A 174 -8.29 -3.99 21.39
CA GLU A 174 -8.12 -2.71 22.11
C GLU A 174 -6.65 -2.29 22.18
N LYS A 175 -5.75 -3.22 22.52
CA LYS A 175 -4.30 -2.96 22.57
C LYS A 175 -3.76 -2.60 21.19
N TRP A 176 -4.16 -3.32 20.15
CA TRP A 176 -3.73 -3.05 18.78
C TRP A 176 -4.19 -1.68 18.30
N LYS A 177 -5.43 -1.31 18.63
CA LYS A 177 -5.96 0.02 18.35
C LYS A 177 -5.19 1.10 19.11
N ASP A 178 -4.87 0.88 20.39
CA ASP A 178 -4.08 1.84 21.19
C ASP A 178 -2.68 2.07 20.60
N ILE A 179 -2.02 1.01 20.13
CA ILE A 179 -0.73 1.12 19.44
C ILE A 179 -0.85 1.92 18.16
N LEU A 180 -1.85 1.62 17.33
CA LEU A 180 -2.09 2.31 16.07
C LEU A 180 -2.38 3.81 16.29
N ASP A 181 -3.23 4.13 17.26
CA ASP A 181 -3.67 5.50 17.57
C ASP A 181 -2.53 6.35 18.16
N LYS A 182 -1.62 5.72 18.91
CA LYS A 182 -0.50 6.42 19.58
C LYS A 182 0.84 6.23 18.87
N LEU A 183 0.89 5.62 17.68
CA LEU A 183 2.14 5.49 16.93
C LEU A 183 2.64 6.88 16.52
N SER A 184 3.95 7.10 16.68
CA SER A 184 4.59 8.38 16.35
C SER A 184 4.20 8.93 14.98
N ASP A 185 3.96 10.24 14.91
CA ASP A 185 3.74 10.95 13.65
C ASP A 185 4.95 10.85 12.71
N PHE A 186 4.70 11.10 11.42
CA PHE A 186 5.76 11.11 10.42
C PHE A 186 6.71 12.29 10.65
N PRO A 187 8.04 12.07 10.65
CA PRO A 187 9.01 13.13 10.86
C PRO A 187 9.01 14.12 9.68
N ILE A 188 9.31 15.39 9.98
CA ILE A 188 9.21 16.50 9.03
C ILE A 188 10.51 17.30 9.00
N GLN A 189 10.73 18.02 7.90
CA GLN A 189 11.83 18.97 7.74
C GLN A 189 11.45 20.04 6.72
N THR A 190 12.18 21.16 6.73
CA THR A 190 12.08 22.19 5.69
C THR A 190 13.16 21.97 4.64
N ARG A 191 12.77 21.89 3.36
CA ARG A 191 13.68 21.87 2.21
C ARG A 191 13.21 22.88 1.18
N ASN A 192 14.11 23.71 0.67
CA ASN A 192 13.79 24.74 -0.34
C ASN A 192 12.54 25.58 0.02
N ASN A 193 12.46 26.01 1.29
CA ASN A 193 11.33 26.77 1.87
C ASN A 193 9.97 26.06 1.83
N LYS A 194 9.95 24.73 1.69
CA LYS A 194 8.74 23.89 1.74
C LYS A 194 8.86 22.90 2.88
N ASP A 195 7.75 22.66 3.57
CA ASP A 195 7.64 21.54 4.50
C ASP A 195 7.52 20.24 3.71
N VAL A 196 8.45 19.33 3.97
CA VAL A 196 8.51 17.99 3.40
C VAL A 196 8.64 16.95 4.51
N PHE A 197 8.49 15.68 4.16
CA PHE A 197 8.81 14.61 5.07
C PHE A 197 10.32 14.45 5.22
N ARG A 198 10.74 14.20 6.45
CA ARG A 198 12.09 13.72 6.78
C ARG A 198 12.06 12.20 6.75
N TYR A 199 13.17 11.57 6.42
CA TYR A 199 13.24 10.10 6.33
C TYR A 199 13.18 9.45 7.71
N THR A 200 13.70 10.10 8.75
CA THR A 200 13.74 9.62 10.14
C THR A 200 13.59 10.79 11.12
N GLU A 201 13.10 10.55 12.34
CA GLU A 201 13.12 11.57 13.40
C GLU A 201 14.55 11.88 13.85
N LYS A 202 15.40 10.84 13.94
CA LYS A 202 16.85 10.95 14.16
C LYS A 202 17.56 9.92 13.28
N GLY A 203 18.69 10.31 12.70
CA GLY A 203 19.38 9.52 11.68
C GLY A 203 19.22 10.18 10.30
N VAL A 204 19.15 9.35 9.26
CA VAL A 204 19.09 9.79 7.86
C VAL A 204 17.89 10.69 7.61
N ASP A 205 18.12 11.90 7.12
CA ASP A 205 17.08 12.90 6.90
C ASP A 205 16.50 12.88 5.48
N TRP A 206 17.32 12.47 4.52
CA TRP A 206 17.02 12.38 3.10
C TRP A 206 18.02 11.44 2.41
N TRP A 207 17.63 10.83 1.29
CA TRP A 207 18.55 10.07 0.45
C TRP A 207 18.50 10.55 -1.00
N PRO A 208 19.64 10.87 -1.63
CA PRO A 208 19.66 11.48 -2.95
C PRO A 208 19.41 10.49 -4.09
N ASP A 209 19.45 9.18 -3.87
CA ASP A 209 19.47 8.18 -4.97
C ASP A 209 18.42 7.07 -4.82
N ASN A 210 17.29 7.33 -4.15
CA ASN A 210 16.13 6.43 -4.15
C ASN A 210 14.82 7.13 -3.77
N GLY A 211 13.71 6.39 -3.89
CA GLY A 211 12.36 6.80 -3.52
C GLY A 211 11.81 6.28 -2.19
N LEU A 212 12.63 5.80 -1.25
CA LEU A 212 12.12 5.17 -0.02
C LEU A 212 11.31 6.14 0.87
N GLY A 213 11.61 7.45 0.79
CA GLY A 213 10.93 8.51 1.54
C GLY A 213 9.43 8.64 1.28
N ILE A 214 8.90 8.08 0.18
CA ILE A 214 7.46 8.13 -0.13
C ILE A 214 6.72 6.83 0.22
N GLN A 215 7.41 5.81 0.73
CA GLN A 215 6.81 4.49 0.85
C GLN A 215 5.75 4.35 1.95
N HIS A 216 5.69 5.33 2.86
CA HIS A 216 4.59 5.51 3.80
C HIS A 216 3.27 5.91 3.11
N ILE A 217 3.34 6.59 1.96
CA ILE A 217 2.19 6.89 1.09
C ILE A 217 1.84 5.64 0.27
N TYR A 218 2.80 5.16 -0.54
CA TYR A 218 2.68 3.95 -1.34
C TYR A 218 3.99 3.17 -1.32
N PRO A 219 4.00 1.88 -0.93
CA PRO A 219 2.86 0.97 -0.89
C PRO A 219 2.14 0.90 0.46
N SER A 220 2.64 1.55 1.52
CA SER A 220 2.11 1.35 2.88
C SER A 220 0.65 1.78 3.06
N ASN A 221 0.11 2.66 2.21
CA ASN A 221 -1.26 3.18 2.26
C ASN A 221 -1.57 4.06 3.50
N ALA A 222 -0.56 4.57 4.23
CA ALA A 222 -0.82 5.34 5.45
C ALA A 222 -1.31 6.77 5.16
N ILE A 223 -1.11 7.26 3.92
CA ILE A 223 -1.65 8.52 3.42
C ILE A 223 -2.40 8.26 2.12
N ASN A 224 -3.58 8.85 2.00
CA ASN A 224 -4.42 8.83 0.79
C ASN A 224 -5.24 10.13 0.70
N LEU A 225 -6.09 10.29 -0.32
CA LEU A 225 -6.87 11.50 -0.56
C LEU A 225 -7.85 11.91 0.55
N ASP A 226 -8.15 11.05 1.52
CA ASP A 226 -8.96 11.39 2.71
C ASP A 226 -8.09 11.79 3.92
N SER A 227 -6.75 11.79 3.79
CA SER A 227 -5.86 12.28 4.84
C SER A 227 -5.97 13.79 5.04
N ARG A 228 -5.52 14.27 6.21
CA ARG A 228 -5.54 15.68 6.58
C ARG A 228 -4.88 16.58 5.51
N PRO A 229 -5.41 17.77 5.22
CA PRO A 229 -4.88 18.66 4.19
C PRO A 229 -3.38 18.96 4.34
N GLU A 230 -2.88 19.14 5.57
CA GLU A 230 -1.46 19.35 5.85
C GLU A 230 -0.58 18.16 5.45
N LEU A 231 -1.04 16.92 5.64
CA LEU A 231 -0.32 15.72 5.21
C LEU A 231 -0.30 15.62 3.68
N LEU A 232 -1.41 15.93 3.03
CA LEU A 232 -1.51 15.94 1.57
C LEU A 232 -0.58 17.00 0.95
N THR A 233 -0.56 18.21 1.50
CA THR A 233 0.34 19.27 1.04
C THR A 233 1.80 18.89 1.24
N ARG A 234 2.17 18.37 2.40
CA ARG A 234 3.54 17.88 2.65
C ARG A 234 3.93 16.72 1.74
N SER A 235 3.00 15.82 1.44
CA SER A 235 3.23 14.71 0.50
C SER A 235 3.55 15.24 -0.89
N ARG A 236 2.73 16.17 -1.41
CA ARG A 236 2.97 16.79 -2.72
C ARG A 236 4.29 17.56 -2.75
N ASN A 237 4.61 18.31 -1.69
CA ASN A 237 5.91 18.99 -1.58
C ASN A 237 7.07 17.99 -1.59
N THR A 238 6.94 16.85 -0.91
CA THR A 238 7.98 15.81 -0.86
C THR A 238 8.19 15.20 -2.24
N ILE A 239 7.11 14.86 -2.96
CA ILE A 239 7.18 14.36 -4.35
C ILE A 239 7.82 15.40 -5.27
N ASP A 240 7.42 16.67 -5.14
CA ASP A 240 7.97 17.79 -5.92
C ASP A 240 9.45 18.05 -5.63
N GLU A 241 9.91 17.82 -4.41
CA GLU A 241 11.33 17.92 -4.05
C GLU A 241 12.14 16.72 -4.56
N MET A 242 11.55 15.51 -4.54
CA MET A 242 12.22 14.27 -4.96
C MET A 242 12.38 14.12 -6.47
N LYS A 243 11.32 14.47 -7.24
CA LYS A 243 11.24 14.37 -8.71
C LYS A 243 11.74 13.04 -9.31
N ARG A 244 11.41 11.91 -8.68
CA ARG A 244 11.90 10.56 -9.03
C ARG A 244 11.14 9.88 -10.18
N TRP A 245 10.66 10.65 -11.16
CA TRP A 245 9.90 10.12 -12.29
C TRP A 245 10.69 9.14 -13.17
N LYS A 246 12.02 9.30 -13.22
CA LYS A 246 12.95 8.49 -14.02
C LYS A 246 13.90 7.66 -13.15
N ASP A 247 13.45 7.29 -11.96
CA ASP A 247 14.23 6.50 -11.00
C ASP A 247 14.28 5.03 -11.41
N ASN A 248 15.48 4.45 -11.41
CA ASN A 248 15.69 3.06 -11.81
C ASN A 248 15.29 2.05 -10.74
N ASN A 249 15.05 2.48 -9.50
CA ASN A 249 14.99 1.58 -8.36
C ASN A 249 13.60 1.54 -7.70
N THR A 250 12.87 2.65 -7.71
CA THR A 250 11.66 2.87 -6.89
C THR A 250 10.47 3.43 -7.67
N SER A 251 10.51 3.37 -9.01
CA SER A 251 9.38 3.80 -9.86
C SER A 251 8.08 3.04 -9.55
N SER A 252 8.20 1.78 -9.12
CA SER A 252 7.12 0.92 -8.60
C SER A 252 6.39 1.46 -7.36
N SER A 253 6.86 2.56 -6.76
CA SER A 253 6.20 3.25 -5.66
C SER A 253 5.88 4.72 -5.98
N PHE A 254 6.77 5.41 -6.71
CA PHE A 254 6.71 6.87 -6.84
C PHE A 254 5.45 7.38 -7.56
N PHE A 255 5.09 6.79 -8.70
CA PHE A 255 3.90 7.20 -9.46
C PHE A 255 2.61 7.06 -8.63
N MET A 256 2.45 5.90 -7.98
CA MET A 256 1.28 5.62 -7.18
C MET A 256 1.21 6.50 -5.93
N ALA A 257 2.36 6.81 -5.30
CA ALA A 257 2.41 7.78 -4.21
C ALA A 257 1.87 9.15 -4.67
N ALA A 258 2.27 9.61 -5.86
CA ALA A 258 1.80 10.88 -6.42
C ALA A 258 0.30 10.89 -6.73
N ILE A 259 -0.22 9.80 -7.31
CA ILE A 259 -1.65 9.62 -7.59
C ILE A 259 -2.46 9.67 -6.29
N ARG A 260 -2.00 8.97 -5.24
CA ARG A 260 -2.73 8.83 -3.96
C ARG A 260 -2.83 10.10 -3.13
N VAL A 261 -2.02 11.10 -3.42
CA VAL A 261 -2.04 12.40 -2.72
C VAL A 261 -2.55 13.53 -3.60
N GLY A 262 -3.03 13.20 -4.80
CA GLY A 262 -3.59 14.16 -5.75
C GLY A 262 -2.54 15.15 -6.26
N TYR A 263 -1.34 14.66 -6.60
CA TYR A 263 -0.40 15.44 -7.40
C TYR A 263 -1.00 15.73 -8.78
N ASP A 264 -0.46 16.71 -9.52
CA ASP A 264 -1.02 17.13 -10.80
C ASP A 264 -1.14 15.93 -11.78
N PRO A 265 -2.36 15.53 -12.17
CA PRO A 265 -2.57 14.34 -13.00
C PRO A 265 -1.95 14.48 -14.39
N SER A 266 -1.81 15.70 -14.91
CA SER A 266 -1.18 15.95 -16.22
C SER A 266 0.32 15.67 -16.16
N ILE A 267 0.98 16.08 -15.06
CA ILE A 267 2.40 15.80 -14.85
C ILE A 267 2.61 14.29 -14.69
N VAL A 268 1.83 13.66 -13.81
CA VAL A 268 1.93 12.21 -13.56
C VAL A 268 1.77 11.42 -14.86
N LEU A 269 0.75 11.72 -15.66
CA LEU A 269 0.50 11.01 -16.92
C LEU A 269 1.61 11.24 -17.94
N ASN A 270 2.10 12.48 -18.09
CA ASN A 270 3.19 12.77 -19.02
C ASN A 270 4.47 12.03 -18.64
N GLU A 271 4.86 12.06 -17.36
CA GLU A 271 6.04 11.35 -16.87
C GLU A 271 5.87 9.83 -16.98
N LEU A 272 4.64 9.31 -16.78
CA LEU A 272 4.35 7.89 -16.95
C LEU A 272 4.46 7.47 -18.42
N HIS A 273 4.03 8.33 -19.35
CA HIS A 273 4.18 8.12 -20.78
C HIS A 273 5.66 8.04 -21.18
N GLU A 274 6.46 9.02 -20.75
CA GLU A 274 7.91 9.02 -20.97
C GLU A 274 8.58 7.77 -20.38
N TYR A 275 8.19 7.35 -19.18
CA TYR A 275 8.68 6.13 -18.53
C TYR A 275 8.31 4.87 -19.34
N ALA A 276 7.09 4.79 -19.87
CA ALA A 276 6.62 3.64 -20.64
C ALA A 276 7.34 3.50 -22.00
N LEU A 277 7.72 4.62 -22.63
CA LEU A 277 8.50 4.65 -23.86
C LEU A 277 9.97 4.24 -23.65
N ARG A 278 10.48 4.29 -22.42
CA ARG A 278 11.86 3.95 -22.06
C ARG A 278 12.04 2.45 -21.77
N THR A 279 11.67 1.60 -22.72
CA THR A 279 11.78 0.14 -22.59
C THR A 279 12.54 -0.51 -23.75
N TYR A 280 13.12 -1.68 -23.51
CA TYR A 280 13.51 -2.60 -24.58
C TYR A 280 12.25 -3.18 -25.25
N PRO A 281 12.35 -3.77 -26.46
CA PRO A 281 11.20 -4.38 -27.15
C PRO A 281 10.47 -5.48 -26.35
N ASN A 282 11.12 -6.06 -25.34
CA ASN A 282 10.54 -7.07 -24.44
C ASN A 282 9.84 -6.47 -23.20
N GLY A 283 9.74 -5.14 -23.09
CA GLY A 283 9.06 -4.43 -22.01
C GLY A 283 9.90 -4.16 -20.76
N PHE A 284 11.15 -4.65 -20.68
CA PHE A 284 12.06 -4.28 -19.59
C PHE A 284 12.52 -2.83 -19.73
N GLN A 285 12.73 -2.14 -18.61
CA GLN A 285 13.21 -0.76 -18.60
C GLN A 285 14.62 -0.65 -19.21
N LEU A 286 14.78 0.28 -20.15
CA LEU A 286 16.02 0.48 -20.89
C LEU A 286 17.14 0.96 -19.96
N ASN A 287 18.26 0.24 -19.96
CA ASN A 287 19.45 0.51 -19.12
C ASN A 287 19.17 0.54 -17.61
N ASN A 288 18.16 -0.22 -17.16
CA ASN A 288 17.91 -0.38 -15.73
C ASN A 288 18.73 -1.58 -15.19
N PRO A 289 19.65 -1.38 -14.23
CA PRO A 289 20.44 -2.47 -13.66
C PRO A 289 19.66 -3.33 -12.65
N HIS A 290 18.47 -2.89 -12.26
CA HIS A 290 17.60 -3.58 -11.31
C HIS A 290 16.68 -4.59 -12.00
N GLY A 291 15.95 -5.39 -11.20
CA GLY A 291 15.16 -6.51 -11.68
C GLY A 291 13.73 -6.14 -12.10
N ILE A 292 12.83 -7.11 -11.90
CA ILE A 292 11.42 -7.04 -12.29
C ILE A 292 10.55 -6.17 -11.38
N GLU A 293 11.08 -5.61 -10.29
CA GLU A 293 10.31 -4.82 -9.31
C GLU A 293 9.53 -3.66 -9.94
N ASN A 294 10.06 -3.08 -11.02
CA ASN A 294 9.48 -1.93 -11.69
C ASN A 294 8.59 -2.29 -12.89
N SER A 295 8.36 -3.60 -13.12
CA SER A 295 7.46 -4.09 -14.18
C SER A 295 5.99 -3.74 -13.91
N CYS A 296 5.61 -3.56 -12.64
CA CYS A 296 4.24 -3.24 -12.26
C CYS A 296 3.88 -1.76 -12.47
N THR A 297 4.87 -0.86 -12.63
CA THR A 297 4.70 0.60 -12.52
C THR A 297 3.58 1.14 -13.40
N VAL A 298 3.58 0.81 -14.70
CA VAL A 298 2.60 1.34 -15.66
C VAL A 298 1.20 0.80 -15.38
N ALA A 299 1.07 -0.53 -15.25
CA ALA A 299 -0.23 -1.16 -14.99
C ALA A 299 -0.85 -0.68 -13.67
N ASN A 300 -0.03 -0.56 -12.63
CA ASN A 300 -0.47 -0.12 -11.30
C ASN A 300 -0.89 1.35 -11.30
N ALA A 301 -0.11 2.23 -11.94
CA ALA A 301 -0.45 3.63 -12.07
C ALA A 301 -1.77 3.79 -12.83
N LEU A 302 -1.95 3.11 -13.96
CA LEU A 302 -3.21 3.15 -14.72
C LEU A 302 -4.40 2.67 -13.88
N ASN A 303 -4.25 1.58 -13.13
CA ASN A 303 -5.31 1.09 -12.22
C ASN A 303 -5.69 2.17 -11.17
N GLU A 304 -4.72 2.77 -10.49
CA GLU A 304 -4.96 3.82 -9.48
C GLU A 304 -5.50 5.13 -10.11
N MET A 305 -5.14 5.45 -11.36
CA MET A 305 -5.65 6.62 -12.08
C MET A 305 -7.10 6.43 -12.54
N LEU A 306 -7.47 5.20 -12.93
CA LEU A 306 -8.81 4.84 -13.42
C LEU A 306 -9.79 4.58 -12.27
N CYS A 307 -9.35 3.85 -11.24
CA CYS A 307 -10.17 3.47 -10.10
C CYS A 307 -9.34 3.28 -8.82
N MET A 308 -9.15 4.36 -8.06
CA MET A 308 -8.52 4.27 -6.73
C MET A 308 -9.54 3.87 -5.66
N SER A 309 -9.19 2.92 -4.80
CA SER A 309 -10.05 2.48 -3.68
C SER A 309 -9.37 2.52 -2.30
N ALA A 310 -8.13 3.00 -2.23
CA ALA A 310 -7.41 3.20 -0.98
C ALA A 310 -8.25 4.02 0.03
N GLY A 311 -8.33 3.52 1.26
CA GLY A 311 -9.17 4.06 2.33
C GLY A 311 -10.62 3.56 2.33
N ASN A 312 -10.95 2.47 1.60
CA ASN A 312 -12.31 1.94 1.41
C ASN A 312 -13.27 2.92 0.71
N VAL A 313 -12.73 3.71 -0.22
CA VAL A 313 -13.47 4.78 -0.91
C VAL A 313 -13.11 4.74 -2.39
N ILE A 314 -14.08 4.36 -3.22
CA ILE A 314 -13.91 4.29 -4.66
C ILE A 314 -13.89 5.71 -5.25
N ARG A 315 -12.89 5.99 -6.08
CA ARG A 315 -12.73 7.23 -6.83
C ARG A 315 -12.46 6.88 -8.28
N LEU A 316 -13.30 7.40 -9.18
CA LEU A 316 -13.23 7.12 -10.61
C LEU A 316 -12.44 8.21 -11.30
N PHE A 317 -11.51 7.81 -12.18
CA PHE A 317 -10.73 8.70 -13.04
C PHE A 317 -9.98 9.82 -12.27
N ASN A 318 -9.52 9.54 -11.06
CA ASN A 318 -8.89 10.52 -10.16
C ASN A 318 -7.46 10.92 -10.57
N GLY A 319 -6.82 10.15 -11.44
CA GLY A 319 -5.49 10.46 -11.96
C GLY A 319 -5.48 10.88 -13.43
N LEU A 320 -6.64 11.04 -14.07
CA LEU A 320 -6.75 11.42 -15.47
C LEU A 320 -7.38 12.80 -15.60
N SER A 321 -6.96 13.56 -16.62
CA SER A 321 -7.70 14.74 -17.04
C SER A 321 -9.08 14.33 -17.55
N LYS A 322 -10.13 15.05 -17.15
CA LYS A 322 -11.51 14.80 -17.61
C LYS A 322 -11.64 14.85 -19.15
N LYS A 323 -10.72 15.55 -19.82
CA LYS A 323 -10.67 15.65 -21.29
C LYS A 323 -10.30 14.34 -21.99
N GLN A 324 -9.74 13.38 -21.27
CA GLN A 324 -9.37 12.09 -21.84
C GLN A 324 -10.54 11.14 -21.85
N ASN A 325 -10.75 10.49 -22.99
CA ASN A 325 -11.67 9.37 -23.06
C ASN A 325 -10.98 8.12 -22.50
N ALA A 326 -11.63 7.44 -21.57
CA ALA A 326 -11.11 6.22 -20.96
C ALA A 326 -12.26 5.29 -20.56
N SER A 327 -12.00 4.00 -20.50
CA SER A 327 -12.91 3.02 -19.92
C SER A 327 -12.13 1.86 -19.34
N PHE A 328 -12.71 1.23 -18.32
CA PHE A 328 -12.17 0.03 -17.72
C PHE A 328 -13.30 -0.89 -17.29
N GLU A 329 -12.97 -2.17 -17.18
CA GLU A 329 -13.89 -3.18 -16.72
C GLU A 329 -13.28 -4.00 -15.60
N ASN A 330 -14.08 -4.25 -14.56
CA ASN A 330 -13.77 -5.16 -13.48
C ASN A 330 -12.45 -4.89 -12.74
N ILE A 331 -12.08 -3.61 -12.55
CA ILE A 331 -11.03 -3.27 -11.58
C ILE A 331 -11.55 -3.65 -10.20
N ARG A 332 -10.73 -4.40 -9.46
CA ARG A 332 -11.06 -4.86 -8.12
C ARG A 332 -10.71 -3.78 -7.09
N ALA A 333 -11.71 -3.33 -6.37
CA ALA A 333 -11.62 -2.28 -5.37
C ALA A 333 -11.71 -2.83 -3.94
N TRP A 334 -11.13 -2.09 -2.99
CA TRP A 334 -11.26 -2.37 -1.56
C TRP A 334 -12.72 -2.42 -1.13
N GLY A 335 -13.07 -3.43 -0.34
CA GLY A 335 -14.45 -3.76 0.00
C GLY A 335 -15.03 -4.92 -0.82
N ALA A 336 -14.21 -5.62 -1.60
CA ALA A 336 -14.63 -6.73 -2.47
C ALA A 336 -15.68 -6.30 -3.51
N PHE A 337 -15.32 -5.27 -4.27
CA PHE A 337 -16.12 -4.75 -5.38
C PHE A 337 -15.38 -4.91 -6.70
N LEU A 338 -16.08 -5.32 -7.76
CA LEU A 338 -15.60 -5.15 -9.13
C LEU A 338 -16.27 -3.91 -9.72
N VAL A 339 -15.45 -2.99 -10.21
CA VAL A 339 -15.91 -1.69 -10.71
C VAL A 339 -15.61 -1.59 -12.20
N SER A 340 -16.60 -1.10 -12.95
CA SER A 340 -16.47 -0.74 -14.36
C SER A 340 -17.04 0.66 -14.55
N ALA A 341 -16.39 1.47 -15.38
CA ALA A 341 -16.87 2.80 -15.72
C ALA A 341 -16.27 3.29 -17.03
N ARG A 342 -16.88 4.34 -17.58
CA ARG A 342 -16.37 5.07 -18.74
C ARG A 342 -16.30 6.56 -18.42
N LEU A 343 -15.27 7.22 -18.94
CA LEU A 343 -15.16 8.67 -19.03
C LEU A 343 -15.20 9.01 -20.51
N LYS A 344 -16.22 9.74 -20.95
CA LYS A 344 -16.39 10.16 -22.33
C LYS A 344 -16.88 11.59 -22.39
N ASN A 345 -16.20 12.43 -23.17
CA ASN A 345 -16.55 13.85 -23.32
C ASN A 345 -16.70 14.55 -21.96
N GLU A 346 -15.72 14.36 -21.06
CA GLU A 346 -15.68 14.92 -19.71
C GLU A 346 -16.76 14.43 -18.72
N VAL A 347 -17.58 13.46 -19.12
CA VAL A 347 -18.66 12.89 -18.30
C VAL A 347 -18.37 11.42 -17.97
N VAL A 348 -18.52 11.08 -16.70
CA VAL A 348 -18.48 9.69 -16.25
C VAL A 348 -19.82 9.01 -16.57
N THR A 349 -19.77 7.87 -17.26
CA THR A 349 -20.94 7.07 -17.66
C THR A 349 -20.70 5.59 -17.35
N ASP A 350 -21.76 4.79 -17.51
CA ASP A 350 -21.68 3.32 -17.43
C ASP A 350 -21.06 2.79 -16.14
N VAL A 351 -21.28 3.50 -15.03
CA VAL A 351 -20.76 3.10 -13.72
C VAL A 351 -21.52 1.86 -13.25
N GLN A 352 -20.80 0.76 -13.13
CA GLN A 352 -21.31 -0.52 -12.62
C GLN A 352 -20.40 -1.03 -11.50
N ILE A 353 -21.03 -1.50 -10.43
CA ILE A 353 -20.38 -2.12 -9.27
C ILE A 353 -20.99 -3.50 -9.06
N VAL A 354 -20.16 -4.53 -9.03
CA VAL A 354 -20.54 -5.87 -8.56
C VAL A 354 -20.03 -6.04 -7.13
N SER A 355 -20.92 -6.29 -6.18
CA SER A 355 -20.57 -6.54 -4.79
C SER A 355 -20.37 -8.03 -4.54
N GLU A 356 -19.14 -8.47 -4.29
CA GLU A 356 -18.87 -9.90 -4.06
C GLU A 356 -19.18 -10.33 -2.63
N LYS A 357 -19.15 -9.40 -1.68
CA LYS A 357 -19.28 -9.68 -0.23
C LYS A 357 -20.34 -8.88 0.51
N GLY A 358 -21.16 -8.08 -0.18
CA GLY A 358 -22.25 -7.33 0.47
C GLY A 358 -21.75 -6.24 1.44
N ARG A 359 -20.53 -5.74 1.23
CA ARG A 359 -19.91 -4.71 2.08
C ARG A 359 -20.60 -3.36 1.88
N LEU A 360 -20.40 -2.43 2.83
CA LEU A 360 -20.78 -1.03 2.62
C LEU A 360 -19.94 -0.45 1.47
N CYS A 361 -20.61 0.01 0.41
CA CYS A 361 -19.94 0.66 -0.71
C CYS A 361 -19.92 2.17 -0.45
N THR A 362 -18.73 2.77 -0.48
CA THR A 362 -18.54 4.23 -0.38
C THR A 362 -17.75 4.71 -1.58
N MET A 363 -18.21 5.79 -2.22
CA MET A 363 -17.52 6.39 -3.35
C MET A 363 -17.67 7.91 -3.39
N VAL A 364 -16.67 8.58 -3.97
CA VAL A 364 -16.80 10.00 -4.33
C VAL A 364 -17.81 10.10 -5.47
N ASN A 365 -18.77 11.02 -5.36
CA ASN A 365 -19.75 11.25 -6.40
C ASN A 365 -19.04 11.77 -7.66
N PRO A 366 -19.05 11.03 -8.78
CA PRO A 366 -18.33 11.43 -9.98
C PRO A 366 -19.05 12.57 -10.75
N TRP A 367 -20.27 12.93 -10.34
CA TRP A 367 -21.08 13.99 -10.94
C TRP A 367 -21.29 15.12 -9.92
N PRO A 368 -20.46 16.18 -9.94
CA PRO A 368 -20.59 17.33 -9.05
C PRO A 368 -22.02 17.90 -9.10
N ASP A 369 -22.58 18.17 -7.91
CA ASP A 369 -23.91 18.78 -7.71
C ASP A 369 -25.11 18.00 -8.29
N LYS A 370 -24.89 16.78 -8.79
CA LYS A 370 -25.95 15.90 -9.28
C LYS A 370 -26.37 14.89 -8.23
N LYS A 371 -27.67 14.57 -8.21
CA LYS A 371 -28.19 13.42 -7.47
C LYS A 371 -27.83 12.14 -8.23
N VAL A 372 -27.68 11.04 -7.50
CA VAL A 372 -27.28 9.75 -8.06
C VAL A 372 -28.39 8.74 -7.87
N LEU A 373 -28.94 8.23 -8.98
CA LEU A 373 -29.89 7.13 -8.98
C LEU A 373 -29.13 5.81 -8.92
N LEU A 374 -29.51 4.96 -7.96
CA LEU A 374 -29.10 3.56 -7.91
C LEU A 374 -30.08 2.69 -8.71
N ILE A 375 -29.54 1.79 -9.52
CA ILE A 375 -30.28 0.72 -10.20
C ILE A 375 -29.70 -0.61 -9.73
N ARG A 376 -30.45 -1.30 -8.88
CA ARG A 376 -30.06 -2.58 -8.25
C ARG A 376 -30.67 -3.73 -9.05
N ASN A 377 -29.82 -4.59 -9.62
CA ASN A 377 -30.25 -5.72 -10.46
C ASN A 377 -31.29 -5.33 -11.53
N GLY A 378 -31.07 -4.18 -12.17
CA GLY A 378 -31.96 -3.63 -13.21
C GLY A 378 -33.17 -2.84 -12.72
N LYS A 379 -33.42 -2.75 -11.41
CA LYS A 379 -34.55 -2.00 -10.83
C LYS A 379 -34.08 -0.71 -10.19
N LYS A 380 -34.75 0.42 -10.50
CA LYS A 380 -34.51 1.70 -9.83
C LYS A 380 -34.77 1.55 -8.33
N SER A 381 -33.88 2.09 -7.51
CA SER A 381 -33.92 2.02 -6.05
C SER A 381 -33.76 3.42 -5.46
N ASP A 382 -32.64 3.68 -4.79
CA ASP A 382 -32.40 4.88 -4.00
C ASP A 382 -31.92 6.05 -4.86
N ILE A 383 -32.18 7.27 -4.39
CA ILE A 383 -31.56 8.49 -4.90
C ILE A 383 -30.66 9.06 -3.81
N LEU A 384 -29.37 9.14 -4.09
CA LEU A 384 -28.34 9.65 -3.18
C LEU A 384 -27.92 11.06 -3.59
N ASN A 385 -27.34 11.82 -2.66
CA ASN A 385 -26.85 13.17 -2.89
C ASN A 385 -25.53 13.42 -2.13
N GLY A 386 -24.88 14.54 -2.44
CA GLY A 386 -23.64 14.97 -1.80
C GLY A 386 -22.39 14.64 -2.62
N THR A 387 -21.24 15.11 -2.13
CA THR A 387 -19.92 14.89 -2.72
C THR A 387 -19.41 13.47 -2.54
N ARG A 388 -20.01 12.73 -1.59
CA ARG A 388 -19.74 11.32 -1.30
C ARG A 388 -21.06 10.61 -1.10
N ILE A 389 -21.14 9.40 -1.64
CA ILE A 389 -22.31 8.54 -1.51
C ILE A 389 -21.89 7.22 -0.86
N SER A 390 -22.77 6.69 -0.01
CA SER A 390 -22.58 5.41 0.65
C SER A 390 -23.89 4.63 0.64
N PHE A 391 -23.81 3.34 0.33
CA PHE A 391 -24.98 2.46 0.30
C PHE A 391 -24.61 1.02 0.67
N LYS A 392 -25.51 0.37 1.39
CA LYS A 392 -25.38 -1.06 1.69
C LYS A 392 -25.58 -1.87 0.41
N THR A 393 -24.86 -2.98 0.31
CA THR A 393 -24.99 -3.94 -0.77
C THR A 393 -25.26 -5.33 -0.21
N VAL A 394 -25.65 -6.27 -1.06
CA VAL A 394 -25.69 -7.70 -0.71
C VAL A 394 -24.75 -8.50 -1.63
N PRO A 395 -24.30 -9.70 -1.23
CA PRO A 395 -23.43 -10.52 -2.07
C PRO A 395 -24.04 -10.80 -3.44
N ASN A 396 -23.21 -10.71 -4.48
CA ASN A 396 -23.53 -10.86 -5.90
C ASN A 396 -24.49 -9.81 -6.47
N GLU A 397 -24.74 -8.71 -5.76
CA GLU A 397 -25.56 -7.62 -6.27
C GLU A 397 -24.83 -6.83 -7.36
N ILE A 398 -25.55 -6.49 -8.44
CA ILE A 398 -25.09 -5.57 -9.48
C ILE A 398 -25.79 -4.22 -9.27
N VAL A 399 -25.00 -3.19 -8.99
CA VAL A 399 -25.48 -1.81 -8.82
C VAL A 399 -24.96 -0.96 -9.97
N LYS A 400 -25.87 -0.34 -10.73
CA LYS A 400 -25.55 0.71 -11.70
C LYS A 400 -25.87 2.07 -11.13
N LEU A 401 -25.03 3.06 -11.42
CA LEU A 401 -25.18 4.43 -10.95
C LEU A 401 -25.38 5.37 -12.13
N GLN A 402 -26.34 6.29 -11.99
CA GLN A 402 -26.67 7.29 -13.02
C GLN A 402 -26.86 8.66 -12.39
N ALA A 403 -26.35 9.70 -13.05
CA ALA A 403 -26.67 11.08 -12.70
C ALA A 403 -28.13 11.41 -13.05
N LEU A 404 -28.78 12.20 -12.20
CA LEU A 404 -30.12 12.77 -12.43
C LEU A 404 -30.07 14.23 -12.86
#